data_AF-A0AA39KCQ6-F1
#
_entry.id   AF-A0AA39KCQ6-F1
#
_cell.length_a   1.000
_cell.length_b   1.000
_cell.length_c   1.000
_cell.angle_alpha   90.00
_cell.angle_beta   90.00
_cell.angle_gamma   90.00
#
_symmetry.space_group_name_H-M   'P 1'
#
loop_
_entity.id
_entity.type
_entity.pdbx_description
1 polymer ?
#
loop_
_entity_poly.entity_id
_entity_poly.type
_entity_poly.pdbx_seq_one_letter_code
_entity_poly.pdbx_strand_id
1 'polypeptide(L)' 'VWPSVLAVLKHAHIVDYSIHYHASLHLLIANMKYTGTDYEVDMKKVAEDPETQRWRAMTDGMQESLVEGYT' A
#
# COMPACT_ATOMS: atom_id res chain seq x y z
N VAL A 1 -7.42 -8.72 -4.01
CA VAL A 1 -6.63 -8.35 -2.80
C VAL A 1 -6.91 -9.37 -1.71
N TRP A 2 -5.91 -9.77 -0.93
CA TRP A 2 -6.10 -10.73 0.17
C TRP A 2 -6.88 -10.10 1.33
N PRO A 3 -7.85 -10.82 1.95
CA PRO A 3 -8.59 -10.30 3.10
C PRO A 3 -7.69 -9.91 4.28
N SER A 4 -6.58 -10.63 4.51
CA SER A 4 -5.59 -10.33 5.56
C SER A 4 -4.95 -8.95 5.36
N VAL A 5 -4.53 -8.64 4.13
CA VAL A 5 -3.95 -7.34 3.77
C VAL A 5 -4.96 -6.21 3.96
N LEU A 6 -6.24 -6.42 3.57
CA LEU A 6 -7.29 -5.44 3.80
C LEU A 6 -7.55 -5.19 5.29
N ALA A 7 -7.46 -6.23 6.13
CA ALA A 7 -7.60 -6.10 7.58
C ALA A 7 -6.45 -5.29 8.18
N VAL A 8 -5.21 -5.51 7.73
CA VAL A 8 -4.02 -4.76 8.16
C VAL A 8 -4.15 -3.27 7.82
N LEU A 9 -4.56 -2.95 6.59
CA LEU A 9 -4.82 -1.56 6.18
C LEU A 9 -5.92 -0.90 7.04
N LYS A 10 -7.00 -1.63 7.32
CA LYS A 10 -8.09 -1.14 8.17
C LYS A 10 -7.63 -0.91 9.62
N HIS A 11 -6.81 -1.80 10.18
CA HIS A 11 -6.21 -1.62 11.50
C HIS A 11 -5.23 -0.45 11.56
N ALA A 12 -4.59 -0.12 10.43
CA ALA A 12 -3.73 1.05 10.25
C ALA A 12 -4.51 2.33 9.90
N HIS A 13 -5.83 2.34 10.12
CA HIS A 13 -6.70 3.50 9.91
C HIS A 13 -6.72 4.03 8.47
N ILE A 14 -6.42 3.18 7.48
CA ILE A 14 -6.59 3.49 6.05
C ILE A 14 -7.98 3.05 5.60
N VAL A 15 -8.77 4.01 5.11
CA VAL A 15 -10.14 3.79 4.61
C VAL A 15 -10.33 4.48 3.26
N ASP A 16 -11.40 4.15 2.56
CA ASP A 16 -11.72 4.67 1.23
C ASP A 16 -10.54 4.60 0.23
N TYR A 17 -9.74 3.52 0.32
CA TYR A 17 -8.53 3.35 -0.48
C TYR A 17 -8.83 2.83 -1.89
N SER A 18 -8.42 3.59 -2.90
CA SER A 18 -8.48 3.25 -4.32
C SER A 18 -7.12 3.46 -5.01
N ILE A 19 -6.80 2.61 -5.99
CA ILE A 19 -5.63 2.78 -6.88
C ILE A 19 -6.15 2.90 -8.31
N HIS A 20 -5.81 3.99 -9.00
CA HIS A 20 -6.20 4.24 -10.38
C HIS A 20 -4.98 4.10 -11.30
N TYR A 21 -5.18 3.52 -12.49
CA TYR A 21 -4.13 3.45 -13.51
C TYR A 21 -4.31 4.56 -14.54
N HIS A 22 -3.32 5.44 -14.66
CA HIS A 22 -3.28 6.52 -15.63
C HIS A 22 -2.43 6.10 -16.84
N ALA A 23 -3.07 5.49 -17.83
CA ALA A 23 -2.41 4.80 -18.95
C ALA A 23 -1.41 5.67 -19.74
N SER A 24 -1.74 6.93 -20.04
CA SER A 24 -0.86 7.78 -20.86
C SER A 24 0.44 8.19 -20.16
N LEU A 25 0.50 8.08 -18.83
CA LEU A 25 1.71 8.33 -18.04
C LEU A 25 2.28 7.04 -17.45
N HIS A 26 1.62 5.91 -17.66
CA HIS A 26 1.95 4.62 -17.02
C HIS A 26 2.06 4.70 -15.49
N LEU A 27 1.23 5.53 -14.84
CA LEU A 27 1.27 5.73 -13.38
C LEU A 27 0.13 5.01 -12.66
N LEU A 28 0.45 4.44 -11.49
CA LEU A 28 -0.52 4.04 -10.49
C LEU A 28 -0.69 5.18 -9.47
N ILE A 29 -1.92 5.64 -9.27
CA ILE A 29 -2.26 6.75 -8.38
C ILE A 29 -3.13 6.23 -7.24
N ALA A 30 -2.52 6.12 -6.06
CA ALA A 30 -3.19 5.77 -4.81
C ALA A 30 -3.91 6.98 -4.20
N ASN A 31 -5.18 6.81 -3.85
CA ASN A 31 -5.95 7.78 -3.07
C ASN A 31 -6.62 7.08 -1.90
N MET A 32 -6.43 7.59 -0.68
CA MET A 32 -6.99 7.01 0.54
C MET A 32 -7.27 8.10 1.58
N LYS A 33 -8.13 7.77 2.54
CA LYS A 33 -8.33 8.56 3.75
C LYS A 33 -7.64 7.89 4.91
N TYR A 34 -6.90 8.68 5.68
CA TYR A 34 -6.32 8.25 6.94
C TYR A 34 -7.12 8.84 8.10
N THR A 35 -7.55 7.99 9.03
CA THR A 35 -8.38 8.40 10.19
C THR A 35 -7.71 8.15 11.54
N GLY A 36 -6.42 7.83 11.55
CA GLY A 36 -5.66 7.61 12.78
C GLY A 36 -5.02 8.91 13.30
N THR A 37 -4.17 8.77 14.31
CA THR A 37 -3.49 9.89 14.97
C THR A 37 -1.97 9.91 14.77
N ASP A 38 -1.36 8.80 14.35
CA ASP A 38 0.08 8.69 14.07
C ASP A 38 0.34 7.83 12.83
N TYR A 39 0.47 8.50 11.68
CA TYR A 39 0.57 7.83 10.38
C TYR A 39 1.83 6.99 10.25
N GLU A 40 2.96 7.48 10.77
CA GLU A 40 4.26 6.81 10.66
C GLU A 40 4.27 5.50 11.46
N VAL A 41 3.72 5.53 12.68
CA VAL A 41 3.62 4.31 13.50
C VAL A 41 2.72 3.28 12.83
N ASP A 42 1.61 3.70 12.23
CA ASP A 42 0.68 2.77 11.59
C ASP A 42 1.22 2.20 10.27
N MET A 43 1.87 3.02 9.44
CA MET A 43 2.51 2.53 8.22
C MET A 43 3.69 1.61 8.51
N LYS A 44 4.43 1.84 9.62
CA LYS A 44 5.46 0.91 10.08
C LYS A 44 4.89 -0.48 10.40
N LYS A 45 3.75 -0.55 11.09
CA LYS A 45 3.07 -1.83 11.35
C LYS A 45 2.65 -2.54 10.05
N VAL A 46 2.13 -1.78 9.07
CA VAL A 46 1.79 -2.33 7.74
C VAL A 46 3.04 -2.84 7.01
N ALA A 47 4.18 -2.16 7.15
CA ALA A 47 5.45 -2.58 6.56
C ALA A 47 5.98 -3.89 7.18
N GLU A 48 5.85 -4.02 8.50
CA GLU A 48 6.32 -5.16 9.29
C GLU A 48 5.37 -6.38 9.27
N ASP A 49 4.12 -6.21 8.86
CA ASP A 49 3.14 -7.30 8.79
C ASP A 49 3.54 -8.39 7.77
N PRO A 50 3.64 -9.67 8.20
CA PRO A 50 4.09 -10.77 7.34
C PRO A 50 3.19 -11.04 6.13
N GLU A 51 1.88 -10.88 6.29
CA GLU A 51 0.92 -11.11 5.19
C GLU A 51 1.03 -10.01 4.13
N THR A 52 1.26 -8.77 4.56
CA THR A 52 1.51 -7.63 3.68
C THR A 52 2.85 -7.77 2.95
N GLN A 53 3.90 -8.28 3.61
CA GLN A 53 5.17 -8.61 2.96
C GLN A 53 5.03 -9.71 1.90
N ARG A 54 4.27 -10.77 2.18
CA ARG A 54 4.00 -11.85 1.21
C ARG A 54 3.20 -11.35 0.02
N TRP A 55 2.22 -10.47 0.25
CA TRP A 55 1.47 -9.81 -0.81
C TRP A 55 2.39 -8.94 -1.69
N ARG A 56 3.22 -8.09 -1.08
CA ARG A 56 4.23 -7.27 -1.78
C ARG A 56 5.17 -8.10 -2.64
N ALA A 57 5.69 -9.21 -2.11
CA ALA A 57 6.58 -10.11 -2.87
C ALA A 57 5.96 -10.64 -4.18
N MET A 58 4.63 -10.71 -4.28
CA MET A 58 3.93 -11.07 -5.52
C MET A 58 3.70 -9.87 -6.44
N THR A 59 3.40 -8.70 -5.90
CA THR A 59 2.96 -7.53 -6.66
C THR A 59 4.07 -6.59 -7.09
N ASP A 60 5.16 -6.50 -6.34
CA ASP A 60 6.21 -5.50 -6.55
C ASP A 60 6.91 -5.69 -7.90
N GLY A 61 7.10 -6.95 -8.34
CA GLY A 61 7.64 -7.25 -9.67
C GLY A 61 6.77 -6.82 -10.86
N MET A 62 5.56 -6.30 -10.62
CA MET A 62 4.65 -5.76 -11.64
C MET A 62 4.59 -4.23 -11.64
N GLN A 63 5.41 -3.57 -10.80
CA GLN A 63 5.39 -2.13 -10.61
C GLN A 63 6.82 -1.58 -10.62
N GLU A 64 6.95 -0.28 -10.83
CA GLU A 64 8.24 0.42 -10.81
C GLU A 64 8.14 1.64 -9.90
N SER A 65 9.16 1.86 -9.08
CA SER A 65 9.26 3.04 -8.23
C SER A 65 9.83 4.22 -9.04
N LEU A 66 9.26 5.41 -8.83
CA LEU A 66 9.86 6.67 -9.30
C LEU A 66 11.03 7.12 -8.41
N VAL A 67 11.18 6.52 -7.23
CA VAL A 67 12.28 6.76 -6.31
C VAL A 67 13.39 5.75 -6.59
N GLU A 68 14.56 6.27 -6.95
CA GLU A 68 15.74 5.45 -7.22
C GLU A 68 16.14 4.60 -6.00
N GLY A 69 16.46 3.34 -6.25
CA GLY A 69 16.87 2.39 -5.20
C GLY A 69 15.74 1.75 -4.40
N TYR A 70 14.48 2.05 -4.70
CA TYR A 70 13.33 1.33 -4.18
C TYR A 70 12.87 0.28 -5.20
N THR A 71 12.78 -0.98 -4.76
CA THR A 71 12.16 -2.11 -5.48
C THR A 71 10.72 -2.27 -5.06
#